data_AF-A0A2I0FPP3-F1
#
_entry.id   AF-A0A2I0FPP3-F1
#
_cell.length_a   1.000
_cell.length_b   1.000
_cell.length_c   1.000
_cell.angle_alpha   90.00
_cell.angle_beta   90.00
_cell.angle_gamma   90.00
#
_symmetry.space_group_name_H-M   'P 1'
#
loop_
_entity.id
_entity.type
_entity.pdbx_description
1 polymer ?
#
loop_
_entity_poly.entity_id
_entity_poly.type
_entity_poly.pdbx_seq_one_letter_code
_entity_poly.pdbx_strand_id
1 'polypeptide(L)' 'MANFLYIFVIALFAVCFFFFLMNFVGEYSQCTLIFSVFGMLNASIAIGVAEVLNKTRDLTAD' A
#
# COMPACT_ATOMS: atom_id res chain seq x y z
N MET A 1 7.71 -16.86 -0.86
CA MET A 1 6.48 -16.25 -1.42
C MET A 1 6.00 -15.06 -0.59
N ALA A 2 5.86 -15.16 0.73
CA ALA A 2 5.44 -14.03 1.58
C ALA A 2 6.40 -12.82 1.54
N ASN A 3 7.72 -13.04 1.60
CA ASN A 3 8.70 -11.95 1.59
C ASN A 3 8.71 -11.15 0.28
N PHE A 4 8.52 -11.82 -0.86
CA PHE A 4 8.46 -11.15 -2.17
C PHE A 4 7.21 -10.28 -2.28
N LEU A 5 6.06 -10.79 -1.84
CA LEU A 5 4.80 -10.05 -1.87
C LEU A 5 4.85 -8.85 -0.91
N TYR A 6 5.45 -9.01 0.26
CA TYR A 6 5.64 -7.92 1.22
C TYR A 6 6.51 -6.79 0.66
N ILE A 7 7.66 -7.13 0.06
CA ILE A 7 8.55 -6.18 -0.60
C ILE A 7 7.85 -5.48 -1.76
N PHE A 8 7.10 -6.25 -2.57
CA PHE A 8 6.34 -5.71 -3.70
C PHE A 8 5.29 -4.68 -3.24
N VAL A 9 4.55 -4.97 -2.17
CA VAL A 9 3.51 -4.08 -1.66
C VAL A 9 4.11 -2.82 -1.02
N ILE A 10 5.23 -2.92 -0.29
CA ILE A 10 5.95 -1.75 0.22
C ILE A 10 6.48 -0.88 -0.93
N ALA A 11 7.07 -1.49 -1.95
CA ALA A 11 7.58 -0.76 -3.11
C ALA A 11 6.44 -0.03 -3.85
N LEU A 12 5.31 -0.71 -4.06
CA LEU A 12 4.12 -0.12 -4.69
C LEU A 12 3.55 1.05 -3.87
N PHE A 13 3.53 0.92 -2.54
CA PHE A 13 3.12 1.99 -1.63
C PHE A 13 4.05 3.20 -1.73
N ALA A 14 5.37 2.99 -1.73
CA ALA A 14 6.36 4.07 -1.85
C ALA A 14 6.25 4.81 -3.19
N VAL A 15 6.05 4.10 -4.30
CA VAL A 15 5.84 4.70 -5.63
C VAL A 15 4.56 5.52 -5.67
N CYS A 16 3.44 4.99 -5.15
CA CYS A 16 2.19 5.73 -5.07
C CYS A 16 2.31 6.98 -4.18
N PHE A 17 3.04 6.88 -3.06
CA PHE A 17 3.30 8.00 -2.15
C PHE A 17 4.10 9.12 -2.81
N PHE A 18 5.14 8.78 -3.57
CA PHE A 18 5.91 9.76 -4.35
C PHE A 18 5.04 10.46 -5.41
N PHE A 19 4.20 9.70 -6.12
CA PHE A 19 3.26 10.26 -7.09
C PHE A 19 2.24 11.20 -6.45
N PHE A 20 1.74 10.85 -5.27
CA PHE A 20 0.84 11.72 -4.51
C PHE A 20 1.53 13.01 -4.08
N LEU A 21 2.75 12.95 -3.54
CA LEU A 21 3.50 14.15 -3.17
C LEU A 21 3.74 15.07 -4.37
N MET A 22 4.10 14.51 -5.54
CA MET A 22 4.26 15.31 -6.75
C MET A 22 2.96 15.93 -7.26
N ASN A 23 1.83 15.21 -7.16
CA ASN A 23 0.54 15.76 -7.58
C ASN A 23 -0.03 16.76 -6.56
N PHE A 24 0.18 16.54 -5.27
CA PHE A 24 -0.32 17.38 -4.18
C PHE A 24 0.46 18.69 -4.05
N VAL A 25 1.79 18.66 -4.21
CA VAL A 25 2.64 19.85 -4.12
C VAL A 25 2.79 20.55 -5.48
N GLY A 26 2.70 19.81 -6.58
CA GLY A 26 2.93 20.32 -7.93
C GLY A 26 1.68 20.77 -8.71
N GLU A 27 0.50 20.80 -8.09
CA GLU A 27 -0.80 21.14 -8.74
C GLU A 27 -1.07 20.35 -10.04
N TYR A 28 -0.63 19.09 -10.12
CA TYR A 28 -0.91 18.24 -11.27
C TYR A 28 -2.35 17.71 -11.25
N SER A 29 -2.90 17.46 -12.45
CA SER A 29 -4.31 17.10 -12.70
C SER A 29 -4.98 16.21 -11.64
N GLN A 30 -6.15 16.66 -11.14
CA GLN A 30 -6.91 16.05 -10.04
C GLN A 30 -7.22 14.56 -10.24
N CYS A 31 -7.38 14.10 -11.48
CA CYS A 31 -7.63 12.68 -11.77
C CYS A 31 -6.44 11.78 -11.38
N THR A 32 -5.20 12.24 -11.59
CA THR A 32 -3.99 11.48 -11.24
C THR A 32 -3.82 11.38 -9.73
N LEU A 33 -4.18 12.44 -9.00
CA LEU A 33 -4.18 12.46 -7.55
C LEU A 33 -5.16 11.42 -6.99
N ILE A 34 -6.38 11.36 -7.50
CA ILE A 34 -7.39 10.37 -7.08
C ILE A 34 -6.91 8.94 -7.34
N PHE A 35 -6.38 8.64 -8.53
CA PHE A 35 -5.84 7.31 -8.83
C PHE A 35 -4.66 6.94 -7.92
N SER A 36 -3.78 7.89 -7.60
CA SER A 36 -2.65 7.64 -6.69
C SER A 36 -3.11 7.33 -5.26
N VAL A 37 -4.14 8.03 -4.76
CA VAL A 37 -4.73 7.81 -3.44
C VAL A 37 -5.43 6.46 -3.38
N PHE A 38 -6.21 6.10 -4.41
CA PHE A 38 -6.86 4.78 -4.49
C PHE A 38 -5.84 3.64 -4.54
N GLY A 39 -4.73 3.81 -5.27
CA GLY A 39 -3.61 2.87 -5.30
C GLY A 39 -2.95 2.71 -3.94
N MET A 40 -2.70 3.82 -3.23
CA MET A 40 -2.13 3.81 -1.88
C MET A 40 -3.06 3.16 -0.85
N LEU A 41 -4.37 3.44 -0.91
CA LEU A 41 -5.36 2.83 -0.02
C LEU A 41 -5.42 1.32 -0.25
N ASN A 42 -5.45 0.87 -1.50
CA ASN A 42 -5.47 -0.55 -1.84
C ASN A 42 -4.24 -1.28 -1.30
N ALA A 43 -3.04 -0.69 -1.49
CA ALA A 43 -1.80 -1.21 -0.93
C ALA A 43 -1.81 -1.25 0.60
N SER A 44 -2.29 -0.18 1.25
CA SER A 44 -2.34 -0.10 2.72
C SER A 44 -3.29 -1.13 3.33
N ILE A 45 -4.45 -1.36 2.71
CA ILE A 45 -5.41 -2.39 3.13
C ILE A 45 -4.80 -3.78 2.94
N ALA A 46 -4.10 -4.03 1.83
CA ALA A 46 -3.43 -5.31 1.60
C ALA A 46 -2.35 -5.60 2.67
N ILE A 47 -1.57 -4.60 3.09
CA ILE A 47 -0.61 -4.74 4.20
C ILE A 47 -1.34 -5.03 5.51
N GLY A 48 -2.36 -4.23 5.85
CA GLY A 48 -3.08 -4.38 7.12
C GLY A 48 -3.77 -5.75 7.25
N VAL A 49 -4.39 -6.24 6.16
CA VAL A 49 -4.99 -7.58 6.14
C VAL A 49 -3.93 -8.67 6.24
N ALA A 50 -2.78 -8.53 5.56
CA ALA A 50 -1.70 -9.50 5.67
C ALA A 50 -1.12 -9.59 7.09
N GLU A 51 -1.03 -8.46 7.79
CA GLU A 51 -0.51 -8.39 9.15
C GLU A 51 -1.49 -8.98 10.17
N VAL A 52 -2.78 -8.67 10.05
CA VAL A 52 -3.85 -9.29 10.86
C VAL A 52 -3.89 -10.81 10.63
N LEU A 53 -3.85 -11.26 9.37
CA LEU A 53 -3.89 -12.68 9.05
C LEU A 53 -2.68 -13.44 9.61
N ASN A 54 -1.48 -12.84 9.55
CA ASN A 54 -0.29 -13.42 10.17
C ASN A 54 -0.41 -13.51 11.69
N LYS A 55 -0.93 -12.46 12.33
CA LYS A 55 -1.10 -12.41 13.78
C LYS A 55 -2.13 -13.44 14.29
N THR A 56 -3.22 -13.64 13.55
CA THR A 56 -4.22 -14.66 13.86
C THR A 56 -3.70 -16.08 13.62
N ARG A 57 -2.87 -16.27 12.58
CA ARG A 57 -2.26 -17.56 12.27
C ARG A 57 -1.23 -17.99 13.32
N ASP A 58 -0.50 -17.04 13.89
CA ASP A 58 0.42 -17.27 15.02
C ASP A 58 -0.35 -17.72 16.28
N LEU A 59 -1.51 -17.11 16.55
CA LEU A 59 -2.39 -17.45 17.68
C LEU A 59 -3.17 -18.77 17.54
N THR A 60 -3.24 -19.34 16.33
CA THR A 60 -3.98 -20.59 16.06
C THR A 60 -3.04 -21.81 15.98
N ALA A 61 -1.73 -21.60 16.17
CA ALA A 61 -0.71 -22.64 16.08
C ALA A 61 -0.35 -23.29 17.45
N ASP A 62 -1.01 -22.87 18.54
CA ASP A 62 -1.03 -23.54 19.86
C ASP A 62 -2.36 -24.30 20.05
#